data_AF-A0A9E4KK27-F1
#
_entry.id   AF-A0A9E4KK27-F1
#
_cell.length_a   1.000
_cell.length_b   1.000
_cell.length_c   1.000
_cell.angle_alpha   90.00
_cell.angle_beta   90.00
_cell.angle_gamma   90.00
#
_symmetry.space_group_name_H-M   'P 1'
#
loop_
_entity.id
_entity.type
_entity.pdbx_description
1 polymer ?
#
loop_
_entity_poly.entity_id
_entity_poly.type
_entity_poly.pdbx_seq_one_letter_code
_entity_poly.pdbx_strand_id
1 'polypeptide(L)'
;MLELDLVLVDFARARYTLLSCADQEAYRGLLAQDDWTIWEWLQRRAAPTAPFARIVELIAGFVADDARQGDETAFRTPGAVPRESDADLES
;
A
#
# COMPACT_ATOMS: atom_id res chain seq x y z
N MET A 1 -13.41 7.36 -3.28
CA MET A 1 -12.30 8.24 -2.84
C MET A 1 -11.00 7.77 -3.51
N LEU A 2 -10.07 8.66 -3.88
CA LEU A 2 -8.88 8.26 -4.67
C LEU A 2 -7.83 7.53 -3.82
N GLU A 3 -7.68 7.89 -2.55
CA GLU A 3 -6.67 7.36 -1.65
C GLU A 3 -6.89 5.87 -1.34
N LEU A 4 -8.17 5.48 -1.16
CA LEU A 4 -8.53 4.08 -0.97
C LEU A 4 -8.20 3.26 -2.23
N ASP A 5 -8.49 3.81 -3.42
CA ASP A 5 -8.26 3.12 -4.69
C ASP A 5 -6.77 2.81 -4.88
N LEU A 6 -5.88 3.75 -4.57
CA LEU A 6 -4.43 3.53 -4.59
C LEU A 6 -3.99 2.40 -3.66
N VAL A 7 -4.44 2.43 -2.41
CA VAL A 7 -4.13 1.39 -1.42
C VAL A 7 -4.60 0.01 -1.90
N LEU A 8 -5.81 -0.07 -2.45
CA LEU A 8 -6.38 -1.30 -2.96
C LEU A 8 -5.60 -1.82 -4.17
N VAL A 9 -5.21 -0.95 -5.10
CA VAL A 9 -4.41 -1.30 -6.29
C VAL A 9 -3.02 -1.79 -5.90
N ASP A 10 -2.33 -1.11 -4.98
CA ASP A 10 -0.99 -1.54 -4.52
C ASP A 10 -1.06 -2.87 -3.80
N PHE A 11 -2.03 -3.05 -2.91
CA PHE A 11 -2.28 -4.34 -2.27
C PHE A 11 -2.54 -5.42 -3.32
N ALA A 12 -3.37 -5.11 -4.34
CA ALA A 12 -3.69 -6.09 -5.36
C ALA A 12 -2.45 -6.49 -6.18
N ARG A 13 -1.62 -5.51 -6.57
CA ARG A 13 -0.37 -5.76 -7.29
C ARG A 13 0.60 -6.63 -6.50
N ALA A 14 0.70 -6.41 -5.19
CA ALA A 14 1.66 -7.11 -4.34
C ALA A 14 1.17 -8.48 -3.84
N ARG A 15 -0.13 -8.62 -3.55
CA ARG A 15 -0.67 -9.77 -2.80
C ARG A 15 -1.80 -10.51 -3.49
N TYR A 16 -2.53 -9.91 -4.43
CA TYR A 16 -3.73 -10.55 -5.01
C TYR A 16 -3.46 -11.91 -5.64
N THR A 17 -2.31 -12.06 -6.31
CA THR A 17 -1.88 -13.32 -6.95
C THR A 17 -1.53 -14.42 -5.94
N LEU A 18 -1.25 -14.05 -4.68
CA LEU A 18 -0.94 -14.97 -3.58
C LEU A 18 -2.17 -15.33 -2.74
N LEU A 19 -3.29 -14.64 -2.95
CA LEU A 19 -4.53 -14.89 -2.23
C LEU A 19 -5.18 -16.21 -2.65
N SER A 20 -5.88 -16.84 -1.71
CA SER A 20 -6.73 -17.98 -2.01
C SER A 20 -7.94 -17.57 -2.88
N CYS A 21 -8.58 -18.52 -3.54
CA CYS A 21 -9.76 -18.24 -4.37
C CYS A 21 -10.88 -17.56 -3.55
N ALA A 22 -11.08 -17.98 -2.30
CA ALA A 22 -12.05 -17.39 -1.39
C ALA A 22 -11.72 -15.94 -1.02
N ASP A 23 -10.43 -15.63 -0.78
CA ASP A 23 -9.99 -14.26 -0.46
C ASP A 23 -10.09 -13.34 -1.69
N GLN A 24 -9.82 -13.85 -2.90
CA GLN A 24 -10.01 -13.08 -4.13
C GLN A 24 -11.49 -12.77 -4.39
N GLU A 25 -12.38 -13.70 -4.06
CA GLU A 25 -13.82 -13.48 -4.16
C GLU A 25 -14.32 -12.49 -3.11
N ALA A 26 -13.84 -12.60 -1.86
CA ALA A 26 -14.09 -11.62 -0.82
C ALA A 26 -13.56 -10.23 -1.21
N TYR A 27 -12.36 -10.13 -1.78
CA TYR A 27 -11.78 -8.87 -2.28
C TYR A 27 -12.66 -8.25 -3.37
N ARG A 28 -13.12 -9.05 -4.34
CA ARG A 28 -14.03 -8.57 -5.39
C ARG A 28 -15.37 -8.09 -4.82
N GLY A 29 -15.90 -8.80 -3.82
CA GLY A 29 -17.11 -8.36 -3.11
C GLY A 29 -16.89 -7.09 -2.28
N LEU A 30 -15.68 -6.89 -1.74
CA LEU A 30 -15.29 -5.69 -1.02
C LEU A 30 -15.35 -4.47 -1.93
N LEU A 31 -14.87 -4.57 -3.18
CA LEU A 31 -14.91 -3.47 -4.16
C LEU A 31 -16.33 -3.00 -4.52
N ALA A 32 -17.36 -3.79 -4.21
CA ALA A 32 -18.76 -3.39 -4.39
C ALA A 32 -19.34 -2.68 -3.15
N GLN A 33 -18.61 -2.65 -2.02
CA GLN A 33 -19.00 -1.92 -0.82
C GLN A 33 -18.67 -0.43 -0.96
N ASP A 34 -19.28 0.39 -0.12
CA ASP A 34 -19.02 1.82 -0.08
C ASP A 34 -17.59 2.10 0.39
N ASP A 35 -16.88 2.98 -0.34
CA ASP A 35 -15.50 3.37 -0.03
C ASP A 35 -15.32 3.82 1.43
N TRP A 36 -16.30 4.55 1.97
CA TRP A 36 -16.25 5.02 3.35
C TRP A 36 -16.26 3.86 4.34
N THR A 37 -17.11 2.87 4.09
CA THR A 37 -17.25 1.68 4.93
C THR A 37 -15.94 0.88 4.95
N ILE A 38 -15.34 0.67 3.77
CA ILE A 38 -14.05 -0.01 3.64
C ILE A 38 -12.97 0.75 4.41
N TRP A 39 -12.95 2.08 4.28
CA TRP A 39 -12.00 2.92 4.98
C TRP A 39 -12.15 2.85 6.51
N GLU A 40 -13.37 2.83 7.02
CA GLU A 40 -13.63 2.67 8.46
C GLU A 40 -13.15 1.31 8.99
N TRP A 41 -13.28 0.24 8.21
CA TRP A 41 -12.75 -1.08 8.55
C TRP A 41 -11.22 -1.09 8.58
N LEU A 42 -10.56 -0.51 7.58
CA LEU A 42 -9.10 -0.42 7.52
C LEU A 42 -8.52 0.38 8.69
N GLN A 43 -9.21 1.44 9.10
CA GLN A 43 -8.82 2.26 10.25
C GLN A 43 -9.23 1.66 11.61
N ARG A 44 -9.79 0.44 11.64
CA ARG A 44 -10.31 -0.23 12.83
C ARG A 44 -11.35 0.59 13.60
N ARG A 45 -12.04 1.51 12.91
CA ARG A 45 -13.13 2.31 13.47
C ARG A 45 -14.45 1.54 13.45
N ALA A 46 -14.58 0.57 12.55
CA ALA A 46 -15.70 -0.36 12.46
C ALA A 46 -15.21 -1.81 12.30
N ALA A 47 -16.07 -2.76 12.66
CA ALA A 47 -15.79 -4.19 12.51
C ALA A 47 -16.24 -4.68 11.13
N PRO A 48 -15.38 -5.38 10.36
CA PRO A 48 -15.77 -5.94 9.07
C PRO A 48 -16.74 -7.11 9.25
N THR A 49 -17.74 -7.19 8.38
CA THR A 49 -18.68 -8.32 8.34
C THR A 49 -18.08 -9.49 7.56
N ALA A 50 -18.46 -10.72 7.92
CA ALA A 50 -18.15 -11.88 7.08
C ALA A 50 -18.86 -11.74 5.71
N PRO A 51 -18.19 -12.06 4.58
CA PRO A 51 -16.89 -12.74 4.46
C PRO A 51 -15.65 -11.84 4.42
N PHE A 52 -15.79 -10.52 4.59
CA PHE A 52 -14.71 -9.55 4.37
C PHE A 52 -13.68 -9.44 5.49
N ALA A 53 -13.96 -10.00 6.67
CA ALA A 53 -13.08 -9.90 7.84
C ALA A 53 -11.63 -10.30 7.52
N ARG A 54 -11.44 -11.42 6.81
CA ARG A 54 -10.10 -11.92 6.49
C ARG A 54 -9.34 -11.02 5.53
N ILE A 55 -9.98 -10.58 4.45
CA ILE A 55 -9.32 -9.75 3.44
C ILE A 55 -9.01 -8.35 3.97
N VAL A 56 -9.90 -7.78 4.80
CA VAL A 56 -9.68 -6.50 5.47
C VAL A 56 -8.48 -6.56 6.39
N GLU A 57 -8.31 -7.64 7.17
CA GLU A 57 -7.13 -7.82 8.02
C GLU A 57 -5.82 -7.86 7.21
N LEU A 58 -5.83 -8.54 6.06
CA LEU A 58 -4.66 -8.62 5.18
C LEU A 58 -4.30 -7.24 4.60
N ILE A 59 -5.29 -6.48 4.15
CA ILE A 59 -5.07 -5.12 3.61
C ILE A 59 -4.59 -4.19 4.73
N ALA A 60 -5.23 -4.21 5.90
CA ALA A 60 -4.82 -3.39 7.04
C ALA A 60 -3.38 -3.72 7.49
N GLY A 61 -3.00 -5.00 7.46
CA GLY A 61 -1.64 -5.45 7.70
C GLY A 61 -0.64 -4.91 6.67
N PHE A 62 -1.00 -4.92 5.38
CA PHE A 62 -0.19 -4.38 4.29
C PHE A 62 0.04 -2.87 4.44
N VAL A 63 -1.02 -2.10 4.70
CA VAL A 63 -0.92 -0.64 4.92
C VAL A 63 -0.05 -0.31 6.13
N ALA A 64 -0.20 -1.06 7.22
CA ALA A 64 0.63 -0.86 8.41
C ALA A 64 2.09 -1.25 8.19
N ASP A 65 2.39 -2.12 7.22
CA ASP A 65 3.75 -2.51 6.83
C ASP A 65 4.38 -1.46 5.91
N ASP A 66 3.61 -0.96 4.95
CA ASP A 66 4.01 0.13 4.05
C ASP A 66 4.32 1.43 4.84
N ALA A 67 3.47 1.79 5.82
CA ALA A 67 3.72 2.94 6.69
C ALA A 67 5.02 2.82 7.51
N ARG A 68 5.51 1.60 7.76
CA ARG A 68 6.82 1.36 8.41
C ARG A 68 7.98 1.44 7.43
N GLN A 69 7.76 1.17 6.14
CA GLN A 69 8.75 1.32 5.07
C GLN A 69 8.83 2.75 4.51
N GLY A 70 7.78 3.56 4.68
CA GLY A 70 7.73 4.97 4.29
C GLY A 70 8.76 5.88 4.99
N ASP A 71 9.37 5.43 6.11
CA ASP A 71 10.46 6.14 6.79
C ASP A 71 11.81 6.03 6.04
N GLU A 72 11.99 5.00 5.19
CA GLU A 72 13.25 4.77 4.44
C GLU A 72 13.21 5.31 2.99
N THR A 73 12.06 5.77 2.49
CA THR A 73 11.91 6.24 1.09
C THR A 73 11.91 7.77 0.94
N ALA A 74 11.89 8.54 2.04
CA ALA A 74 11.92 10.00 2.01
C ALA A 74 13.23 10.61 1.46
N PHE A 75 14.29 9.82 1.23
CA PHE A 75 15.59 10.33 0.79
C PHE A 75 16.09 9.88 -0.59
N ARG A 76 15.30 9.16 -1.38
CA ARG A 76 15.78 8.73 -2.71
C ARG A 76 15.34 9.68 -3.82
N THR A 77 15.99 10.85 -3.88
CA THR A 77 16.09 11.62 -5.12
C THR A 77 17.02 10.86 -6.07
N PRO A 78 16.58 10.33 -7.22
CA PRO A 78 17.50 9.81 -8.23
C PRO A 78 17.97 11.00 -9.06
N GLY A 79 19.18 11.51 -8.79
CA GLY A 79 19.78 12.50 -9.70
C GLY A 79 20.76 13.52 -9.15
N ALA A 80 21.42 13.28 -8.01
CA ALA A 80 22.66 14.02 -7.75
C ALA A 80 23.79 13.34 -8.53
N VAL A 81 24.03 13.82 -9.76
CA VAL A 81 25.23 13.50 -10.53
C VAL A 81 26.47 13.75 -9.66
N PRO A 82 27.43 12.83 -9.56
CA PRO A 82 28.70 13.12 -8.92
C PRO A 82 29.37 14.22 -9.73
N ARG A 83 29.61 15.39 -9.14
CA ARG A 83 30.56 16.34 -9.73
C ARG A 83 31.91 15.67 -9.71
N GLU A 84 32.37 15.34 -10.91
CA GLU A 84 33.70 14.85 -11.20
C GLU A 84 34.72 15.76 -10.50
N SER A 85 35.63 15.12 -9.78
CA SER A 85 36.80 15.75 -9.19
C SER A 85 37.67 16.27 -10.32
N ASP A 86 37.49 17.54 -10.67
CA ASP A 86 38.48 18.27 -11.44
C ASP A 86 39.58 18.69 -10.46
N ALA A 87 40.53 17.76 -10.34
CA ALA A 87 41.85 18.03 -9.84
C ALA A 87 42.60 18.81 -10.91
N ASP A 88 42.47 20.13 -10.93
CA ASP A 88 43.36 21.00 -11.70
C ASP A 88 44.08 21.97 -10.78
N LEU A 89 45.25 21.49 -10.33
CA LEU A 89 46.52 22.19 -10.36
C LEU A 89 46.44 23.71 -10.67
N GLU A 90 46.42 24.57 -9.65
CA GLU A 90 46.87 25.96 -9.78
C GLU A 90 48.24 26.13 -9.13
N SER A 91 49.07 26.88 -9.85
CA SER A 91 50.53 26.93 -9.88
C SER A 91 51.21 27.59 -8.69
#